data_AF-A0A7J2JQJ6-F1
#
_entry.id   AF-A0A7J2JQJ6-F1
#
_cell.length_a   1.000
_cell.length_b   1.000
_cell.length_c   1.000
_cell.angle_alpha   90.00
_cell.angle_beta   90.00
_cell.angle_gamma   90.00
#
_symmetry.space_group_name_H-M   'P 1'
#
loop_
_entity.id
_entity.type
_entity.pdbx_description
1 polymer ?
#
loop_
_entity_poly.entity_id
_entity_poly.type
_entity_poly.pdbx_seq_one_letter_code
_entity_poly.pdbx_strand_id
1 'polypeptide(L)'
;SCRDCGLCASVCPTGALQIPTFSDWQTSHLDLLSPPERDLPWIVLFTCDAGVSELARVKVRSAHVLPVRVPCAASAGWNAILRAAESGVDGVALYCPRMDCDRRDAYVKIVEEASKLAPLLNQAGVALQFLEGGPQAVAKAAEEVEVGGAGTSPTPLTIQRRRDLLSMAANLCSRPVTIEGLLYAVEVGQGCTLCGVCAEKCPMGALHLVEGEELTSLTFRRDLCVGCGYCVEVCPESAMKIHPAELDPREDLSGSRVLRSDELARCVECGATIGPKSLVMAVYTRLKAQGMDKAAETALLCQQCRAKKMLEGLA
;
A
#
# COMPACT_ATOMS: atom_id res chain seq x y z
N SER A 1 -4.21 -25.74 -5.04
CA SER A 1 -3.71 -26.05 -3.67
C SER A 1 -2.52 -25.16 -3.37
N CYS A 2 -2.22 -24.92 -2.08
CA CYS A 2 -0.98 -24.24 -1.69
C CYS A 2 0.23 -25.10 -2.09
N ARG A 3 1.29 -24.45 -2.60
CA ARG A 3 2.56 -25.08 -3.01
C ARG A 3 3.76 -24.53 -2.22
N ASP A 4 3.51 -23.82 -1.12
CA ASP A 4 4.53 -23.20 -0.26
C ASP A 4 5.59 -22.38 -1.02
N CYS A 5 5.18 -21.72 -2.11
CA CYS A 5 6.04 -20.84 -2.90
C CYS A 5 6.19 -19.43 -2.29
N GLY A 6 5.34 -19.08 -1.32
CA GLY A 6 5.38 -17.79 -0.65
C GLY A 6 4.84 -16.60 -1.45
N LEU A 7 4.31 -16.79 -2.66
CA LEU A 7 3.77 -15.69 -3.47
C LEU A 7 2.67 -14.91 -2.75
N CYS A 8 1.72 -15.59 -2.11
CA CYS A 8 0.63 -14.92 -1.39
C CYS A 8 1.14 -14.07 -0.23
N ALA A 9 2.19 -14.52 0.46
CA ALA A 9 2.85 -13.75 1.50
C ALA A 9 3.63 -12.58 0.90
N SER A 10 4.32 -12.75 -0.22
CA SER A 10 5.16 -11.70 -0.82
C SER A 10 4.36 -10.54 -1.43
N VAL A 11 3.20 -10.83 -2.03
CA VAL A 11 2.30 -9.80 -2.60
C VAL A 11 1.33 -9.20 -1.58
N CYS A 12 1.30 -9.71 -0.34
CA CYS A 12 0.45 -9.16 0.70
C CYS A 12 0.96 -7.77 1.14
N PRO A 13 0.20 -6.68 0.89
CA PRO A 13 0.67 -5.32 1.19
C PRO A 13 0.67 -5.01 2.69
N THR A 14 -0.11 -5.75 3.48
CA THR A 14 -0.25 -5.56 4.93
C THR A 14 0.63 -6.50 5.74
N GLY A 15 1.20 -7.54 5.12
CA GLY A 15 1.92 -8.59 5.83
C GLY A 15 1.01 -9.53 6.64
N ALA A 16 -0.30 -9.54 6.37
CA ALA A 16 -1.25 -10.45 7.04
C ALA A 16 -0.98 -11.93 6.74
N LEU A 17 -0.43 -12.23 5.56
CA LEU A 17 0.07 -13.57 5.21
C LEU A 17 1.60 -13.59 5.34
N GLN A 18 2.11 -14.57 6.09
CA GLN A 18 3.54 -14.80 6.28
C GLN A 18 3.85 -16.27 6.02
N ILE A 19 5.07 -16.52 5.54
CA ILE A 19 5.64 -17.87 5.51
C ILE A 19 6.67 -18.00 6.62
N PRO A 20 6.66 -19.09 7.42
CA PRO A 20 7.56 -19.23 8.57
C PRO A 20 9.06 -19.21 8.22
N THR A 21 9.39 -19.59 6.99
CA THR A 21 10.78 -19.75 6.52
C THR A 21 11.38 -18.49 5.90
N PHE A 22 10.57 -17.49 5.56
CA PHE A 22 11.01 -16.19 5.06
C PHE A 22 9.94 -15.11 5.36
N SER A 23 9.95 -14.64 6.61
CA SER A 23 9.01 -13.68 7.18
C SER A 23 9.51 -12.23 7.11
N ASP A 24 8.66 -11.28 7.45
CA ASP A 24 9.04 -9.86 7.58
C ASP A 24 10.12 -9.64 8.64
N TRP A 25 10.17 -10.45 9.69
CA TRP A 25 11.24 -10.40 10.66
C TRP A 25 12.58 -10.80 10.06
N GLN A 26 12.63 -11.86 9.24
CA GLN A 26 13.89 -12.23 8.56
C GLN A 26 14.28 -11.15 7.53
N THR A 27 13.29 -10.60 6.84
CA THR A 27 13.49 -9.52 5.87
C THR A 27 14.07 -8.27 6.55
N SER A 28 13.61 -7.93 7.76
CA SER A 28 14.05 -6.72 8.45
C SER A 28 15.55 -6.70 8.77
N HIS A 29 16.19 -7.87 8.83
CA HIS A 29 17.63 -8.03 9.09
C HIS A 29 18.50 -8.00 7.83
N LEU A 30 17.92 -7.84 6.63
CA LEU A 30 18.71 -7.74 5.40
C LEU A 30 19.48 -6.42 5.30
N ASP A 31 19.24 -5.44 6.18
CA ASP A 31 20.12 -4.27 6.32
C ASP A 31 21.53 -4.63 6.78
N LEU A 32 21.67 -5.71 7.54
CA LEU A 32 22.97 -6.21 8.01
C LEU A 32 23.86 -6.74 6.87
N LEU A 33 23.35 -6.83 5.66
CA LEU A 33 24.12 -7.22 4.48
C LEU A 33 25.14 -6.17 4.03
N SER A 34 25.10 -4.95 4.59
CA SER A 34 25.92 -3.79 4.21
C SER A 34 27.31 -4.16 3.65
N PRO A 35 27.58 -3.87 2.36
CA PRO A 35 28.85 -4.17 1.72
C PRO A 35 30.06 -3.57 2.46
N PRO A 36 31.05 -4.38 2.88
CA PRO A 36 32.24 -3.87 3.57
C PRO A 36 33.27 -3.22 2.62
N GLU A 37 33.37 -3.73 1.38
CA GLU A 37 34.31 -3.28 0.34
C GLU A 37 33.51 -2.94 -0.94
N ARG A 38 33.97 -1.96 -1.73
CA ARG A 38 33.24 -1.44 -2.91
C ARG A 38 34.10 -1.39 -4.18
N ASP A 39 35.03 -2.33 -4.32
CA ASP A 39 35.84 -2.53 -5.52
C ASP A 39 35.05 -3.20 -6.66
N LEU A 40 34.09 -4.06 -6.32
CA LEU A 40 33.14 -4.69 -7.23
C LEU A 40 31.69 -4.45 -6.76
N PRO A 41 30.71 -4.50 -7.68
CA PRO A 41 29.30 -4.38 -7.33
C PRO A 41 28.85 -5.55 -6.45
N TRP A 42 27.95 -5.27 -5.51
CA TRP A 42 27.29 -6.24 -4.64
C TRP A 42 25.88 -6.51 -5.12
N ILE A 43 25.54 -7.80 -5.24
CA ILE A 43 24.23 -8.26 -5.71
C ILE A 43 23.62 -9.20 -4.68
N VAL A 44 22.47 -8.82 -4.13
CA VAL A 44 21.65 -9.74 -3.32
C VAL A 44 20.78 -10.58 -4.25
N LEU A 45 20.94 -11.90 -4.18
CA LEU A 45 20.25 -12.85 -5.06
C LEU A 45 19.29 -13.73 -4.26
N PHE A 46 17.99 -13.54 -4.43
CA PHE A 46 16.97 -14.39 -3.83
C PHE A 46 16.74 -15.65 -4.67
N THR A 47 16.99 -16.82 -4.10
CA THR A 47 16.79 -18.09 -4.81
C THR A 47 16.43 -19.25 -3.89
N CYS A 48 15.93 -20.35 -4.47
CA CYS A 48 15.62 -21.57 -3.74
C CYS A 48 16.83 -22.47 -3.55
N ASP A 49 16.67 -23.56 -2.80
CA ASP A 49 17.74 -24.52 -2.48
C ASP A 49 18.46 -25.07 -3.72
N ALA A 50 17.72 -25.30 -4.81
CA ALA A 50 18.30 -25.73 -6.07
C ALA A 50 19.22 -24.65 -6.66
N GLY A 51 18.83 -23.38 -6.56
CA GLY A 51 19.60 -22.27 -7.11
C GLY A 51 20.87 -22.05 -6.31
N VAL A 52 20.80 -22.12 -4.97
CA VAL A 52 22.00 -22.10 -4.10
C VAL A 52 22.97 -23.23 -4.48
N SER A 53 22.46 -24.43 -4.74
CA SER A 53 23.27 -25.59 -5.13
C SER A 53 23.94 -25.43 -6.50
N GLU A 54 23.26 -24.79 -7.46
CA GLU A 54 23.78 -24.52 -8.80
C GLU A 54 24.80 -23.37 -8.82
N LEU A 55 24.61 -22.34 -8.00
CA LEU A 55 25.53 -21.22 -7.86
C LEU A 55 26.93 -21.66 -7.40
N ALA A 56 27.02 -22.70 -6.57
CA ALA A 56 28.31 -23.28 -6.17
C ALA A 56 29.14 -23.81 -7.36
N ARG A 57 28.54 -23.98 -8.54
CA ARG A 57 29.17 -24.51 -9.76
C ARG A 57 29.63 -23.43 -10.72
N VAL A 58 29.30 -22.16 -10.48
CA VAL A 58 29.70 -21.03 -11.33
C VAL A 58 30.65 -20.11 -10.57
N LYS A 59 31.61 -19.53 -11.29
CA LYS A 59 32.49 -18.48 -10.75
C LYS A 59 32.04 -17.15 -11.31
N VAL A 60 31.58 -16.26 -10.43
CA VAL A 60 31.30 -14.86 -10.76
C VAL A 60 32.53 -14.04 -10.36
N ARG A 61 33.07 -13.25 -11.29
CA ARG A 61 34.27 -12.42 -11.07
C ARG A 61 34.01 -10.93 -11.19
N SER A 62 32.89 -10.55 -11.80
CA SER A 62 32.48 -9.17 -12.04
C SER A 62 31.72 -8.54 -10.87
N ALA A 63 31.27 -9.34 -9.89
CA ALA A 63 30.46 -8.87 -8.76
C ALA A 63 30.57 -9.80 -7.54
N HIS A 64 30.27 -9.27 -6.36
CA HIS A 64 29.99 -10.03 -5.15
C HIS A 64 28.53 -10.45 -5.12
N VAL A 65 28.24 -11.71 -5.44
CA VAL A 65 26.87 -12.25 -5.42
C VAL A 65 26.60 -12.93 -4.08
N LEU A 66 25.64 -12.40 -3.31
CA LEU A 66 25.21 -12.96 -2.03
C LEU A 66 23.86 -13.67 -2.18
N PRO A 67 23.83 -15.03 -2.20
CA PRO A 67 22.59 -15.76 -2.29
C PRO A 67 21.83 -15.76 -0.96
N VAL A 68 20.62 -15.22 -0.97
CA VAL A 68 19.65 -15.34 0.12
C VAL A 68 18.71 -16.50 -0.18
N ARG A 69 18.79 -17.54 0.65
CA ARG A 69 17.97 -18.75 0.54
C ARG A 69 16.52 -18.44 0.93
N VAL A 70 15.58 -18.68 0.02
CA VAL A 70 14.13 -18.54 0.21
C VAL A 70 13.40 -19.81 -0.25
N PRO A 71 12.16 -20.10 0.18
CA PRO A 71 11.41 -21.28 -0.27
C PRO A 71 11.22 -21.36 -1.78
N CYS A 72 11.03 -20.20 -2.39
CA CYS A 72 10.99 -19.95 -3.82
C CYS A 72 11.35 -18.48 -4.05
N ALA A 73 11.95 -18.12 -5.20
CA ALA A 73 12.19 -16.71 -5.54
C ALA A 73 10.89 -15.88 -5.52
N ALA A 74 9.73 -16.51 -5.73
CA ALA A 74 8.40 -15.91 -5.56
C ALA A 74 8.10 -15.37 -4.15
N SER A 75 8.83 -15.82 -3.13
CA SER A 75 8.71 -15.34 -1.75
C SER A 75 9.35 -13.96 -1.55
N ALA A 76 10.26 -13.55 -2.43
CA ALA A 76 10.97 -12.27 -2.34
C ALA A 76 10.16 -11.17 -3.06
N GLY A 77 9.17 -10.61 -2.37
CA GLY A 77 8.37 -9.49 -2.87
C GLY A 77 8.98 -8.14 -2.57
N TRP A 78 8.16 -7.09 -2.69
CA TRP A 78 8.62 -5.71 -2.52
C TRP A 78 9.32 -5.46 -1.19
N ASN A 79 8.86 -6.08 -0.10
CA ASN A 79 9.47 -5.91 1.21
C ASN A 79 10.94 -6.34 1.21
N ALA A 80 11.22 -7.52 0.64
CA ALA A 80 12.57 -8.07 0.56
C ALA A 80 13.45 -7.29 -0.43
N ILE A 81 12.88 -6.89 -1.58
CA ILE A 81 13.60 -6.15 -2.60
C ILE A 81 14.01 -4.76 -2.10
N LEU A 82 13.07 -4.01 -1.53
CA LEU A 82 13.34 -2.66 -1.00
C LEU A 82 14.32 -2.73 0.16
N ARG A 83 14.16 -3.70 1.06
CA ARG A 83 15.07 -3.84 2.20
C ARG A 83 16.48 -4.26 1.79
N ALA A 84 16.61 -5.12 0.79
CA ALA A 84 17.90 -5.44 0.21
C ALA A 84 18.53 -4.20 -0.45
N ALA A 85 17.77 -3.43 -1.23
CA ALA A 85 18.25 -2.20 -1.84
C ALA A 85 18.74 -1.18 -0.79
N GLU A 86 18.01 -1.00 0.31
CA GLU A 86 18.41 -0.15 1.44
C GLU A 86 19.67 -0.61 2.18
N SER A 87 20.09 -1.87 2.02
CA SER A 87 21.34 -2.35 2.62
C SER A 87 22.59 -1.80 1.91
N GLY A 88 22.41 -1.04 0.82
CA GLY A 88 23.49 -0.37 0.10
C GLY A 88 24.16 -1.24 -0.97
N VAL A 89 23.48 -2.29 -1.42
CA VAL A 89 23.91 -3.11 -2.57
C VAL A 89 23.65 -2.40 -3.89
N ASP A 90 24.36 -2.84 -4.93
CA ASP A 90 24.28 -2.29 -6.29
C ASP A 90 23.25 -3.05 -7.15
N GLY A 91 22.88 -4.26 -6.75
CA GLY A 91 21.88 -5.07 -7.44
C GLY A 91 21.03 -5.95 -6.52
N VAL A 92 19.79 -6.16 -6.94
CA VAL A 92 18.88 -7.15 -6.38
C VAL A 92 18.38 -8.05 -7.51
N ALA A 93 18.51 -9.36 -7.33
CA ALA A 93 18.13 -10.32 -8.34
C ALA A 93 17.22 -11.42 -7.76
N LEU A 94 16.20 -11.82 -8.51
CA LEU A 94 15.39 -13.00 -8.24
C LEU A 94 15.78 -14.08 -9.23
N TYR A 95 16.11 -15.28 -8.74
CA TYR A 95 16.63 -16.35 -9.59
C TYR A 95 15.88 -17.67 -9.43
N CYS A 96 15.34 -18.17 -10.55
CA CYS A 96 14.73 -19.48 -10.67
C CYS A 96 15.57 -20.42 -11.56
N PRO A 97 16.24 -21.44 -10.98
CA PRO A 97 17.13 -22.32 -11.74
C PRO A 97 16.41 -23.32 -12.67
N ARG A 98 15.16 -23.66 -12.35
CA ARG A 98 14.45 -24.80 -12.93
C ARG A 98 13.27 -24.36 -13.79
N MET A 99 13.34 -24.67 -15.09
CA MET A 99 12.27 -24.38 -16.06
C MET A 99 11.07 -25.31 -15.93
N ASP A 100 11.27 -26.52 -15.38
CA ASP A 100 10.26 -27.56 -15.14
C ASP A 100 9.68 -27.52 -13.72
N CYS A 101 9.98 -26.46 -12.95
CA CYS A 101 9.53 -26.32 -11.58
C CYS A 101 8.00 -26.18 -11.50
N ASP A 102 7.39 -26.97 -10.62
CA ASP A 102 5.96 -26.94 -10.31
C ASP A 102 5.49 -25.60 -9.71
N ARG A 103 6.40 -24.71 -9.31
CA ARG A 103 6.11 -23.37 -8.76
C ARG A 103 6.44 -22.23 -9.73
N ARG A 104 6.74 -22.53 -10.99
CA ARG A 104 7.17 -21.54 -11.99
C ARG A 104 6.11 -20.44 -12.24
N ASP A 105 4.83 -20.78 -12.20
CA ASP A 105 3.74 -19.79 -12.32
C ASP A 105 3.80 -18.73 -11.21
N ALA A 106 4.26 -19.11 -10.01
CA ALA A 106 4.44 -18.17 -8.92
C ALA A 106 5.64 -17.24 -9.16
N TYR A 107 6.70 -17.75 -9.79
CA TYR A 107 7.84 -16.93 -10.18
C TYR A 107 7.45 -15.87 -11.22
N VAL A 108 6.72 -16.27 -12.28
CA VAL A 108 6.25 -15.33 -13.31
C VAL A 108 5.41 -14.20 -12.69
N LYS A 109 4.52 -14.52 -11.76
CA LYS A 109 3.69 -13.52 -11.05
C LYS A 109 4.51 -12.58 -10.18
N ILE A 110 5.54 -13.09 -9.48
CA ILE A 110 6.37 -12.19 -8.66
C ILE A 110 7.20 -11.26 -9.55
N VAL A 111 7.64 -11.72 -10.72
CA VAL A 111 8.40 -10.89 -11.67
C VAL A 111 7.53 -9.74 -12.16
N GLU A 112 6.28 -10.02 -12.52
CA GLU A 112 5.30 -9.01 -12.90
C GLU A 112 5.13 -7.95 -11.78
N GLU A 113 4.87 -8.38 -10.55
CA GLU A 113 4.70 -7.45 -9.42
C GLU A 113 5.99 -6.71 -9.06
N ALA A 114 7.13 -7.39 -9.00
CA ALA A 114 8.42 -6.80 -8.64
C ALA A 114 8.93 -5.82 -9.70
N SER A 115 8.64 -6.05 -10.99
CA SER A 115 9.07 -5.17 -12.09
C SER A 115 8.55 -3.73 -11.94
N LYS A 116 7.42 -3.55 -11.24
CA LYS A 116 6.84 -2.24 -10.92
C LYS A 116 7.77 -1.37 -10.06
N LEU A 117 8.74 -1.96 -9.34
CA LEU A 117 9.75 -1.23 -8.54
C LEU A 117 10.92 -0.69 -9.38
N ALA A 118 11.09 -1.11 -10.63
CA ALA A 118 12.23 -0.71 -11.46
C ALA A 118 12.42 0.82 -11.57
N PRO A 119 11.37 1.66 -11.73
CA PRO A 119 11.52 3.11 -11.78
C PRO A 119 12.14 3.71 -10.52
N LEU A 120 11.89 3.12 -9.35
CA LEU A 120 12.45 3.55 -8.08
C LEU A 120 13.88 3.06 -7.91
N LEU A 121 14.13 1.78 -8.14
CA LEU A 121 15.46 1.21 -7.95
C LEU A 121 16.48 1.81 -8.93
N ASN A 122 16.07 2.10 -10.16
CA ASN A 122 16.91 2.82 -11.13
C ASN A 122 17.27 4.24 -10.64
N GLN A 123 16.37 4.93 -9.91
CA GLN A 123 16.71 6.23 -9.29
C GLN A 123 17.69 6.08 -8.13
N ALA A 124 17.59 4.97 -7.40
CA ALA A 124 18.48 4.63 -6.29
C ALA A 124 19.84 4.05 -6.75
N GLY A 125 20.04 3.84 -8.05
CA GLY A 125 21.26 3.22 -8.61
C GLY A 125 21.31 1.70 -8.44
N VAL A 126 20.22 1.06 -8.01
CA VAL A 126 20.17 -0.38 -7.73
C VAL A 126 19.58 -1.12 -8.94
N ALA A 127 20.36 -2.04 -9.52
CA ALA A 127 19.90 -2.88 -10.62
C ALA A 127 18.88 -3.93 -10.14
N LEU A 128 17.72 -4.02 -10.79
CA LEU A 128 16.73 -5.07 -10.54
C LEU A 128 16.74 -6.10 -11.68
N GLN A 129 17.08 -7.35 -11.36
CA GLN A 129 17.21 -8.41 -12.36
C GLN A 129 16.33 -9.63 -12.06
N PHE A 130 15.79 -10.25 -13.11
CA PHE A 130 14.97 -11.47 -13.02
C PHE A 130 15.61 -12.55 -13.89
N LEU A 131 16.05 -13.64 -13.26
CA LEU A 131 16.92 -14.63 -13.87
C LEU A 131 16.24 -16.00 -13.89
N GLU A 132 16.30 -16.67 -15.04
CA GLU A 132 15.80 -18.04 -15.22
C GLU A 132 16.88 -18.94 -15.83
N GLY A 133 16.81 -20.24 -15.55
CA GLY A 133 17.67 -21.26 -16.15
C GLY A 133 18.99 -21.48 -15.41
N GLY A 134 20.04 -21.87 -16.14
CA GLY A 134 21.31 -22.29 -15.53
C GLY A 134 22.08 -21.16 -14.83
N PRO A 135 23.08 -21.50 -13.99
CA PRO A 135 23.81 -20.53 -13.17
C PRO A 135 24.67 -19.55 -14.00
N GLN A 136 24.90 -19.82 -15.29
CA GLN A 136 25.55 -18.88 -16.21
C GLN A 136 24.74 -17.59 -16.41
N ALA A 137 23.41 -17.65 -16.26
CA ALA A 137 22.56 -16.46 -16.32
C ALA A 137 22.94 -15.45 -15.21
N VAL A 138 23.32 -15.95 -14.03
CA VAL A 138 23.77 -15.12 -12.90
C VAL A 138 25.13 -14.49 -13.17
N ALA A 139 26.07 -15.23 -13.75
CA ALA A 139 27.38 -14.69 -14.11
C ALA A 139 27.27 -13.58 -15.16
N LYS A 140 26.44 -13.78 -16.19
CA LYS A 140 26.17 -12.75 -17.21
C LYS A 140 25.49 -11.52 -16.59
N ALA A 141 24.44 -11.74 -15.78
CA ALA A 141 23.72 -10.65 -15.14
C ALA A 141 24.64 -9.80 -14.23
N ALA A 142 25.59 -10.44 -13.55
CA ALA A 142 26.58 -9.76 -12.75
C ALA A 142 27.55 -8.87 -13.54
N GLU A 143 27.78 -9.13 -14.83
CA GLU A 143 28.58 -8.24 -15.71
C GLU A 143 27.83 -6.96 -16.10
N GLU A 144 26.50 -6.95 -15.99
CA GLU A 144 25.63 -5.83 -16.37
C GLU A 144 25.39 -4.85 -15.20
N VAL A 145 25.82 -5.19 -13.98
CA VAL A 145 25.66 -4.34 -12.79
C VAL A 145 26.89 -3.47 -12.62
N GLU A 146 26.69 -2.16 -12.51
CA GLU A 146 27.73 -1.19 -12.20
C GLU A 146 27.74 -0.86 -10.70
N VAL A 147 28.88 -0.40 -10.19
CA VAL A 147 28.95 0.11 -8.81
C VAL A 147 28.12 1.39 -8.72
N GLY A 148 27.06 1.34 -7.92
CA GLY A 148 25.99 2.33 -7.87
C GLY A 148 25.11 2.20 -6.63
N GLY A 149 25.65 1.78 -5.49
CA GLY A 149 24.84 1.48 -4.32
C GLY A 149 24.06 2.68 -3.78
N ALA A 150 22.84 2.44 -3.31
CA ALA A 150 22.07 3.40 -2.53
C ALA A 150 22.88 3.78 -1.27
N GLY A 151 23.38 5.01 -1.22
CA GLY A 151 24.14 5.54 -0.07
C GLY A 151 23.27 5.93 1.12
N THR A 152 22.09 5.33 1.27
CA THR A 152 21.11 5.71 2.30
C THR A 152 21.30 4.88 3.56
N SER A 153 21.02 5.49 4.72
CA SER A 153 20.94 4.72 5.97
C SER A 153 19.67 3.85 5.93
N PRO A 154 19.73 2.57 6.36
CA PRO A 154 18.57 1.70 6.37
C PRO A 154 17.43 2.27 7.20
N THR A 155 16.19 2.18 6.71
CA THR A 155 15.02 2.65 7.44
C THR A 155 14.79 1.78 8.69
N PRO A 156 14.57 2.37 9.88
CA PRO A 156 14.11 1.62 11.05
C PRO A 156 12.70 1.07 10.81
N LEU A 157 12.55 -0.26 10.78
CA LEU A 157 11.27 -0.89 10.48
C LEU A 157 10.41 -1.07 11.73
N THR A 158 9.10 -0.92 11.57
CA THR A 158 8.10 -1.05 12.64
C THR A 158 7.38 -2.42 12.65
N ILE A 159 7.74 -3.30 11.71
CA ILE A 159 7.06 -4.58 11.43
C ILE A 159 5.57 -4.34 11.09
N GLN A 160 5.31 -3.24 10.40
CA GLN A 160 4.02 -2.90 9.82
C GLN A 160 4.24 -2.74 8.33
N ARG A 161 4.20 -3.87 7.61
CA ARG A 161 4.67 -3.98 6.23
C ARG A 161 4.19 -2.84 5.33
N ARG A 162 2.94 -2.42 5.46
CA ARG A 162 2.40 -1.32 4.65
C ARG A 162 3.18 -0.01 4.84
N ARG A 163 3.40 0.39 6.10
CA ARG A 163 4.15 1.60 6.44
C ARG A 163 5.63 1.44 6.09
N ASP A 164 6.19 0.29 6.45
CA ASP A 164 7.59 -0.04 6.20
C ASP A 164 7.92 0.01 4.69
N LEU A 165 7.06 -0.55 3.83
CA LEU A 165 7.19 -0.46 2.37
C LEU A 165 7.23 1.00 1.88
N LEU A 166 6.34 1.85 2.39
CA LEU A 166 6.29 3.26 1.99
C LEU A 166 7.49 4.04 2.51
N SER A 167 7.93 3.77 3.74
CA SER A 167 9.11 4.41 4.32
C SER A 167 10.39 4.02 3.59
N MET A 168 10.59 2.72 3.30
CA MET A 168 11.75 2.27 2.52
C MET A 168 11.72 2.84 1.10
N ALA A 169 10.55 2.82 0.45
CA ALA A 169 10.41 3.39 -0.88
C ALA A 169 10.70 4.90 -0.88
N ALA A 170 10.22 5.65 0.11
CA ALA A 170 10.50 7.08 0.24
C ALA A 170 11.99 7.35 0.49
N ASN A 171 12.65 6.53 1.30
CA ASN A 171 14.09 6.65 1.58
C ASN A 171 14.96 6.42 0.33
N LEU A 172 14.56 5.49 -0.54
CA LEU A 172 15.22 5.23 -1.83
C LEU A 172 14.84 6.21 -2.94
N CYS A 173 13.83 7.05 -2.72
CA CYS A 173 13.27 7.94 -3.73
C CYS A 173 13.98 9.31 -3.71
N SER A 174 14.55 9.72 -4.85
CA SER A 174 15.23 11.03 -4.97
C SER A 174 14.35 12.11 -5.61
N ARG A 175 13.34 11.70 -6.40
CA ARG A 175 12.37 12.56 -7.07
C ARG A 175 11.01 11.86 -7.18
N PRO A 176 9.88 12.60 -7.27
CA PRO A 176 8.56 11.98 -7.38
C PRO A 176 8.50 10.87 -8.43
N VAL A 177 7.92 9.73 -8.02
CA VAL A 177 7.79 8.54 -8.88
C VAL A 177 6.42 7.89 -8.67
N THR A 178 5.80 7.47 -9.77
CA THR A 178 4.60 6.63 -9.71
C THR A 178 5.02 5.17 -9.77
N ILE A 179 4.65 4.40 -8.76
CA ILE A 179 4.81 2.95 -8.70
C ILE A 179 3.40 2.36 -8.62
N GLU A 180 3.01 1.65 -9.68
CA GLU A 180 1.70 1.00 -9.73
C GLU A 180 1.54 0.05 -8.54
N GLY A 181 0.42 0.13 -7.83
CA GLY A 181 0.16 -0.73 -6.67
C GLY A 181 0.72 -0.21 -5.34
N LEU A 182 1.61 0.79 -5.35
CA LEU A 182 2.28 1.25 -4.12
C LEU A 182 1.49 2.30 -3.38
N LEU A 183 1.05 3.38 -4.03
CA LEU A 183 0.45 4.52 -3.34
C LEU A 183 -0.78 5.00 -4.07
N TYR A 184 -1.77 5.47 -3.31
CA TYR A 184 -3.08 5.84 -3.83
C TYR A 184 -3.50 7.20 -3.26
N ALA A 185 -4.31 7.90 -4.05
CA ALA A 185 -5.02 9.10 -3.64
C ALA A 185 -6.53 8.88 -3.79
N VAL A 186 -7.29 9.54 -2.93
CA VAL A 186 -8.74 9.49 -2.91
C VAL A 186 -9.28 10.89 -3.15
N GLU A 187 -10.14 11.02 -4.16
CA GLU A 187 -10.86 12.24 -4.47
C GLU A 187 -12.31 12.14 -4.01
N VAL A 188 -12.84 13.24 -3.49
CA VAL A 188 -14.22 13.35 -3.01
C VAL A 188 -14.92 14.48 -3.74
N GLY A 189 -15.95 14.12 -4.50
CA GLY A 189 -16.78 15.04 -5.26
C GLY A 189 -17.75 15.83 -4.39
N GLN A 190 -18.31 16.90 -4.97
CA GLN A 190 -19.25 17.80 -4.31
C GLN A 190 -20.54 17.11 -3.84
N GLY A 191 -20.95 16.03 -4.52
CA GLY A 191 -22.13 15.22 -4.16
C GLY A 191 -21.97 14.37 -2.90
N CYS A 192 -20.79 14.32 -2.27
CA CYS A 192 -20.63 13.63 -1.00
C CYS A 192 -21.57 14.23 0.06
N THR A 193 -22.10 13.40 0.95
CA THR A 193 -22.99 13.82 2.04
C THR A 193 -22.36 13.69 3.41
N LEU A 194 -21.08 13.26 3.49
CA LEU A 194 -20.41 12.90 4.74
C LEU A 194 -21.21 11.90 5.59
N CYS A 195 -21.90 10.97 4.94
CA CYS A 195 -22.67 9.93 5.63
C CYS A 195 -21.81 8.92 6.43
N GLY A 196 -20.48 8.93 6.23
CA GLY A 196 -19.53 8.13 7.02
C GLY A 196 -19.38 6.66 6.62
N VAL A 197 -20.22 6.12 5.72
CA VAL A 197 -20.17 4.70 5.32
C VAL A 197 -18.79 4.28 4.80
N CYS A 198 -18.11 5.14 4.04
CA CYS A 198 -16.76 4.85 3.54
C CYS A 198 -15.69 4.77 4.64
N ALA A 199 -15.84 5.55 5.71
CA ALA A 199 -14.95 5.50 6.88
C ALA A 199 -15.22 4.24 7.70
N GLU A 200 -16.50 3.91 7.94
CA GLU A 200 -16.90 2.71 8.69
C GLU A 200 -16.46 1.41 8.00
N LYS A 201 -16.58 1.34 6.67
CA LYS A 201 -16.25 0.14 5.89
C LYS A 201 -14.78 0.08 5.46
N CYS A 202 -13.93 1.05 5.81
CA CYS A 202 -12.52 1.01 5.44
C CYS A 202 -11.77 -0.06 6.25
N PRO A 203 -11.36 -1.20 5.66
CA PRO A 203 -10.74 -2.29 6.42
C PRO A 203 -9.38 -1.89 6.99
N MET A 204 -8.73 -0.91 6.37
CA MET A 204 -7.41 -0.41 6.77
C MET A 204 -7.48 0.74 7.78
N GLY A 205 -8.68 1.28 8.07
CA GLY A 205 -8.80 2.52 8.85
C GLY A 205 -8.11 3.70 8.18
N ALA A 206 -8.06 3.74 6.85
CA ALA A 206 -7.43 4.83 6.11
C ALA A 206 -8.35 6.07 6.03
N LEU A 207 -9.66 5.90 6.20
CA LEU A 207 -10.66 6.97 6.18
C LEU A 207 -11.32 7.11 7.55
N HIS A 208 -11.45 8.34 8.05
CA HIS A 208 -12.10 8.63 9.33
C HIS A 208 -13.00 9.86 9.23
N LEU A 209 -14.19 9.77 9.82
CA LEU A 209 -15.04 10.94 10.06
C LEU A 209 -14.66 11.55 11.40
N VAL A 210 -14.20 12.80 11.39
CA VAL A 210 -13.83 13.56 12.59
C VAL A 210 -14.95 14.56 12.85
N GLU A 211 -15.61 14.41 14.00
CA GLU A 211 -16.69 15.29 14.45
C GLU A 211 -16.12 16.37 15.38
N GLY A 212 -16.31 17.64 15.01
CA GLY A 212 -16.08 18.80 15.85
C GLY A 212 -17.38 19.44 16.33
N GLU A 213 -17.30 20.56 17.05
CA GLU A 213 -18.49 21.25 17.57
C GLU A 213 -19.35 21.93 16.48
N GLU A 214 -18.70 22.40 15.41
CA GLU A 214 -19.35 23.13 14.31
C GLU A 214 -19.22 22.43 12.95
N LEU A 215 -18.15 21.66 12.75
CA LEU A 215 -17.79 21.04 11.48
C LEU A 215 -17.59 19.54 11.67
N THR A 216 -17.93 18.78 10.63
CA THR A 216 -17.55 17.38 10.48
C THR A 216 -16.68 17.24 9.23
N SER A 217 -15.61 16.44 9.34
CA SER A 217 -14.60 16.32 8.29
C SER A 217 -14.29 14.86 7.99
N LEU A 218 -14.34 14.48 6.72
CA LEU A 218 -13.77 13.22 6.24
C LEU A 218 -12.28 13.39 6.05
N THR A 219 -11.50 12.60 6.78
CA THR A 219 -10.05 12.62 6.77
C THR A 219 -9.48 11.33 6.19
N PHE A 220 -8.28 11.41 5.62
CA PHE A 220 -7.64 10.33 4.91
C PHE A 220 -6.15 10.22 5.24
N ARG A 221 -5.73 8.99 5.55
CA ARG A 221 -4.34 8.60 5.77
C ARG A 221 -3.83 7.75 4.62
N ARG A 222 -2.88 8.31 3.86
CA ARG A 222 -2.31 7.65 2.67
C ARG A 222 -1.47 6.43 3.04
N ASP A 223 -0.76 6.49 4.17
CA ASP A 223 0.10 5.41 4.64
C ASP A 223 -0.66 4.12 5.01
N LEU A 224 -1.96 4.20 5.28
CA LEU A 224 -2.80 3.04 5.58
C LEU A 224 -3.54 2.49 4.35
N CYS A 225 -3.78 3.33 3.34
CA CYS A 225 -4.59 2.96 2.19
C CYS A 225 -3.88 1.94 1.30
N VAL A 226 -4.53 0.80 1.01
CA VAL A 226 -4.02 -0.25 0.11
C VAL A 226 -4.69 -0.26 -1.27
N GLY A 227 -5.51 0.74 -1.58
CA GLY A 227 -6.12 0.84 -2.92
C GLY A 227 -7.31 -0.09 -3.18
N CYS A 228 -7.89 -0.73 -2.16
CA CYS A 228 -8.92 -1.77 -2.32
C CYS A 228 -10.23 -1.34 -3.00
N GLY A 229 -10.52 -0.03 -3.10
CA GLY A 229 -11.71 0.48 -3.80
C GLY A 229 -13.04 0.38 -3.04
N TYR A 230 -13.09 -0.24 -1.86
CA TYR A 230 -14.35 -0.37 -1.09
C TYR A 230 -15.05 0.96 -0.85
N CYS A 231 -14.31 2.05 -0.59
CA CYS A 231 -14.89 3.37 -0.37
C CYS A 231 -15.64 3.93 -1.58
N VAL A 232 -15.27 3.51 -2.79
CA VAL A 232 -15.96 3.85 -4.05
C VAL A 232 -17.21 3.01 -4.19
N GLU A 233 -17.10 1.69 -3.99
CA GLU A 233 -18.21 0.75 -4.13
C GLU A 233 -19.36 1.03 -3.17
N VAL A 234 -19.07 1.34 -1.90
CA VAL A 234 -20.11 1.56 -0.88
C VAL A 234 -20.69 2.97 -0.86
N CYS A 235 -20.22 3.88 -1.71
CA CYS A 235 -20.66 5.28 -1.68
C CYS A 235 -22.05 5.43 -2.32
N PRO A 236 -23.11 5.75 -1.54
CA PRO A 236 -24.47 5.86 -2.09
C PRO A 236 -24.63 7.03 -3.06
N GLU A 237 -23.75 8.03 -2.97
CA GLU A 237 -23.76 9.22 -3.82
C GLU A 237 -22.80 9.10 -5.02
N SER A 238 -22.09 7.97 -5.17
CA SER A 238 -21.04 7.79 -6.19
C SER A 238 -20.02 8.94 -6.23
N ALA A 239 -19.71 9.51 -5.06
CA ALA A 239 -18.93 10.73 -4.93
C ALA A 239 -17.42 10.49 -4.71
N MET A 240 -16.97 9.24 -4.68
CA MET A 240 -15.58 8.89 -4.36
C MET A 240 -14.87 8.39 -5.61
N LYS A 241 -13.59 8.75 -5.77
CA LYS A 241 -12.70 8.14 -6.77
C LYS A 241 -11.37 7.78 -6.12
N ILE A 242 -10.74 6.72 -6.61
CA ILE A 242 -9.41 6.29 -6.19
C ILE A 242 -8.51 6.14 -7.41
N HIS A 243 -7.27 6.60 -7.32
CA HIS A 243 -6.30 6.47 -8.40
C HIS A 243 -4.89 6.28 -7.84
N PRO A 244 -3.97 5.66 -8.61
CA PRO A 244 -2.55 5.62 -8.27
C PRO A 244 -1.99 7.02 -8.09
N ALA A 245 -1.11 7.19 -7.12
CA ALA A 245 -0.54 8.49 -6.79
C ALA A 245 0.98 8.43 -6.74
N GLU A 246 1.60 9.57 -7.03
CA GLU A 246 3.05 9.74 -6.93
C GLU A 246 3.50 9.65 -5.47
N LEU A 247 4.64 8.97 -5.30
CA LEU A 247 5.43 8.96 -4.08
C LEU A 247 6.46 10.09 -4.16
N ASP A 248 6.25 11.15 -3.39
CA ASP A 248 7.22 12.22 -3.18
C ASP A 248 7.93 12.00 -1.83
N PRO A 249 9.27 11.87 -1.79
CA PRO A 249 10.01 11.64 -0.54
C PRO A 249 9.91 12.80 0.46
N ARG A 250 9.44 13.98 0.01
CA ARG A 250 9.26 15.18 0.84
C ARG A 250 7.88 15.25 1.49
N GLU A 251 6.99 14.34 1.12
CA GLU A 251 5.63 14.31 1.61
C GLU A 251 5.52 13.52 2.93
N ASP A 252 4.89 14.10 3.95
CA ASP A 252 4.46 13.35 5.12
C ASP A 252 3.22 12.49 4.78
N LEU A 253 3.46 11.20 4.55
CA LEU A 253 2.42 10.21 4.27
C LEU A 253 1.64 9.78 5.53
N SER A 254 2.19 10.01 6.72
CA SER A 254 1.58 9.63 8.00
C SER A 254 0.52 10.63 8.46
N GLY A 255 0.60 11.86 7.93
CA GLY A 255 -0.34 12.94 8.17
C GLY A 255 -1.75 12.64 7.68
N SER A 256 -2.73 13.01 8.51
CA SER A 256 -4.15 12.94 8.15
C SER A 256 -4.54 14.15 7.31
N ARG A 257 -5.16 13.92 6.15
CA ARG A 257 -5.60 14.97 5.22
C ARG A 257 -7.10 15.10 5.22
N VAL A 258 -7.63 16.32 5.31
CA VAL A 258 -9.06 16.57 5.15
C VAL A 258 -9.41 16.47 3.66
N LEU A 259 -10.28 15.52 3.30
CA LEU A 259 -10.78 15.37 1.92
C LEU A 259 -12.03 16.23 1.67
N ARG A 260 -12.88 16.34 2.68
CA ARG A 260 -14.10 17.17 2.64
C ARG A 260 -14.55 17.50 4.05
N SER A 261 -15.07 18.70 4.23
CA SER A 261 -15.72 19.14 5.46
C SER A 261 -17.10 19.68 5.17
N ASP A 262 -17.96 19.69 6.19
CA ASP A 262 -19.30 20.26 6.12
C ASP A 262 -19.71 20.81 7.48
N GLU A 263 -20.59 21.80 7.46
CA GLU A 263 -21.23 22.34 8.64
C GLU A 263 -22.21 21.32 9.22
N LEU A 264 -22.44 21.42 10.53
CA LEU A 264 -23.44 20.64 11.22
C LEU A 264 -24.81 21.33 11.16
N ALA A 265 -25.81 20.63 10.63
CA ALA A 265 -27.20 21.08 10.66
C ALA A 265 -27.73 21.09 12.10
N ARG A 266 -28.43 22.16 12.44
CA ARG A 266 -29.06 22.39 13.74
C ARG A 266 -30.57 22.17 13.63
N CYS A 267 -31.16 21.61 14.68
CA CYS A 267 -32.60 21.42 14.79
C CYS A 267 -33.32 22.77 14.74
N VAL A 268 -34.31 22.89 13.86
CA VAL A 268 -35.09 24.14 13.71
C VAL A 268 -35.96 24.48 14.93
N GLU A 269 -36.14 23.54 15.86
CA GLU A 269 -36.96 23.74 17.07
C GLU A 269 -36.12 23.99 18.34
N CYS A 270 -35.03 23.23 18.54
CA CYS A 270 -34.25 23.30 19.78
C CYS A 270 -32.77 23.66 19.58
N GLY A 271 -32.28 23.78 18.34
CA GLY A 271 -30.88 24.07 18.04
C GLY A 271 -29.90 22.91 18.24
N ALA A 272 -30.34 21.73 18.67
CA ALA A 272 -29.47 20.57 18.81
C ALA A 272 -28.87 20.12 17.46
N THR A 273 -27.63 19.60 17.48
CA THR A 273 -26.98 19.05 16.28
C THR A 273 -27.72 17.81 15.77
N ILE A 274 -27.95 17.75 14.45
CA ILE A 274 -28.57 16.61 13.77
C ILE A 274 -27.52 15.76 13.05
N GLY A 275 -26.55 16.40 12.38
CA GLY A 275 -25.53 15.75 11.57
C GLY A 275 -25.01 16.66 10.46
N PRO A 276 -24.26 16.14 9.47
CA PRO A 276 -23.77 16.92 8.34
C PRO A 276 -24.91 17.59 7.59
N LYS A 277 -24.76 18.87 7.27
CA LYS A 277 -25.78 19.66 6.57
C LYS A 277 -26.10 19.08 5.20
N SER A 278 -25.10 18.67 4.44
CA SER A 278 -25.25 17.99 3.16
C SER A 278 -26.04 16.67 3.26
N LEU A 279 -25.86 15.89 4.34
CA LEU A 279 -26.68 14.69 4.58
C LEU A 279 -28.14 15.05 4.86
N VAL A 280 -28.38 15.96 5.81
CA VAL A 280 -29.74 16.38 6.20
C VAL A 280 -30.48 16.95 4.99
N MET A 281 -29.82 17.81 4.22
CA MET A 281 -30.40 18.41 3.01
C MET A 281 -30.60 17.42 1.87
N ALA A 282 -29.75 16.41 1.73
CA ALA A 282 -29.95 15.33 0.76
C ALA A 282 -31.20 14.50 1.09
N VAL A 283 -31.40 14.16 2.37
CA VAL A 283 -32.61 13.45 2.84
C VAL A 283 -33.84 14.32 2.65
N TYR A 284 -33.79 15.59 3.06
CA TYR A 284 -34.88 16.55 2.86
C TYR A 284 -35.32 16.64 1.39
N THR A 285 -34.36 16.84 0.49
CA THR A 285 -34.62 17.00 -0.94
C THR A 285 -35.21 15.73 -1.56
N ARG A 286 -34.72 14.54 -1.17
CA ARG A 286 -35.25 13.24 -1.63
C ARG A 286 -36.69 13.01 -1.19
N LEU A 287 -37.01 13.31 0.07
CA LEU A 287 -38.38 13.18 0.60
C LEU A 287 -39.35 14.13 -0.10
N LYS A 288 -38.94 15.39 -0.34
CA LYS A 288 -39.74 16.33 -1.13
C LYS A 288 -39.98 15.87 -2.56
N ALA A 289 -38.95 15.34 -3.22
CA ALA A 289 -39.08 14.83 -4.60
C ALA A 289 -40.08 13.66 -4.70
N GLN A 290 -40.29 12.91 -3.62
CA GLN A 290 -41.28 11.83 -3.52
C GLN A 290 -42.68 12.31 -3.06
N GLY A 291 -42.89 13.62 -2.89
CA GLY A 291 -44.15 14.19 -2.41
C GLY A 291 -44.41 13.98 -0.91
N MET A 292 -43.39 13.63 -0.13
CA MET A 292 -43.49 13.39 1.32
C MET A 292 -43.14 14.64 2.13
N ASP A 293 -43.85 15.76 1.90
CA ASP A 293 -43.50 17.08 2.47
C ASP A 293 -43.42 17.09 4.00
N LYS A 294 -44.39 16.48 4.70
CA LYS A 294 -44.37 16.39 6.17
C LYS A 294 -43.15 15.61 6.69
N ALA A 295 -42.76 14.55 5.99
CA ALA A 295 -41.58 13.76 6.35
C ALA A 295 -40.29 14.55 6.09
N ALA A 296 -40.24 15.35 5.01
CA ALA A 296 -39.11 16.21 4.71
C ALA A 296 -38.91 17.26 5.81
N GLU A 297 -39.95 17.96 6.25
CA GLU A 297 -39.86 18.91 7.37
C GLU A 297 -39.39 18.24 8.66
N THR A 298 -39.85 17.01 8.91
CA THR A 298 -39.42 16.20 10.05
C THR A 298 -37.91 15.88 9.99
N ALA A 299 -37.32 15.78 8.79
CA ALA A 299 -35.89 15.54 8.61
C ALA A 299 -35.01 16.68 9.20
N LEU A 300 -35.57 17.89 9.35
CA LEU A 300 -34.89 19.07 9.93
C LEU A 300 -34.97 19.13 11.47
N LEU A 301 -35.55 18.13 12.11
CA LEU A 301 -35.68 18.02 13.57
C LEU A 301 -34.72 16.97 14.13
N CYS A 302 -34.24 17.17 15.38
CA CYS A 302 -33.49 16.16 16.11
C CYS A 302 -34.40 15.01 16.59
N GLN A 303 -33.82 13.89 17.02
CA GLN A 303 -34.56 12.70 17.46
C GLN A 303 -35.60 13.00 18.55
N GLN A 304 -35.26 13.87 19.52
CA GLN A 304 -36.16 14.24 20.61
C GLN A 304 -37.35 15.09 20.13
N CYS A 305 -37.11 16.13 19.31
CA CYS A 305 -38.19 16.97 18.76
C CYS A 305 -39.09 16.19 17.80
N ARG A 306 -38.54 15.23 17.02
CA ARG A 306 -39.34 14.33 16.18
C ARG A 306 -40.30 13.48 17.03
N ALA A 307 -39.79 12.87 18.10
CA ALA A 307 -40.61 12.06 19.00
C ALA A 307 -41.72 12.88 19.65
N LYS A 308 -41.41 14.10 20.11
CA LYS A 308 -42.38 15.04 20.70
C LYS A 308 -43.51 15.38 19.72
N LYS A 309 -43.19 15.81 18.50
CA LYS A 309 -44.23 16.13 17.49
C LYS A 309 -45.07 14.93 17.09
N MET A 310 -44.49 13.74 17.06
CA MET A 310 -45.23 12.52 16.75
C MET A 310 -46.28 12.21 17.82
N LEU A 311 -45.96 12.46 19.10
CA LEU A 311 -46.92 12.32 20.20
C LEU A 311 -48.00 13.41 20.18
N GLU A 312 -47.63 14.66 19.88
CA GLU A 312 -48.59 15.77 19.75
C GLU A 312 -49.57 15.60 18.59
N GLY A 313 -49.17 14.91 17.52
CA GLY A 313 -50.05 14.60 16.38
C GLY A 313 -50.98 13.38 16.59
N LEU A 314 -50.80 12.62 17.67
CA LEU A 314 -51.65 11.49 18.05
C LEU A 314 -52.73 11.86 19.09
N ALA A 315 -52.64 13.06 19.68
CA ALA A 315 -53.59 13.66 20.62
C ALA A 315 -54.62 14.53 19.89
#